data_AF-A0A5K0YBJ4-F1
#
_entry.id   AF-A0A5K0YBJ4-F1
#
_cell.length_a   1.000
_cell.length_b   1.000
_cell.length_c   1.000
_cell.angle_alpha   90.00
_cell.angle_beta   90.00
_cell.angle_gamma   90.00
#
_symmetry.space_group_name_H-M   'P 1'
#
loop_
_entity.id
_entity.type
_entity.pdbx_description
1 polymer ?
#
loop_
_entity_poly.entity_id
_entity_poly.type
_entity_poly.pdbx_seq_one_letter_code
_entity_poly.pdbx_strand_id
1 'polypeptide(L)'
;EYFHIRCGAHIINLIVKDGMNDMNDTISKIRDNVKYVRGSPKRLHAFKECVKAMGLDEKKGLNYDVPTRWNSTFIMLRDALLFKDIFQHLASCDPSYTSLPSQDEWSHGSDLCQFLK
;
A
#
# COMPACT_ATOMS: atom_id res chain seq x y z
N GLU A 1 -16.48 -6.60 -41.01
CA GLU A 1 -16.60 -6.77 -39.55
C GLU A 1 -15.34 -7.46 -39.06
N TYR A 2 -14.51 -6.81 -38.24
CA TYR A 2 -13.24 -7.39 -37.78
C TYR A 2 -13.41 -7.87 -36.34
N PHE A 3 -13.32 -9.19 -36.13
CA PHE A 3 -13.34 -9.80 -34.80
C PHE A 3 -12.07 -9.42 -34.04
N HIS A 4 -12.18 -8.48 -33.08
CA HIS A 4 -11.06 -8.09 -32.23
C HIS A 4 -10.95 -9.06 -31.04
N ILE A 5 -10.20 -10.14 -31.21
CA ILE A 5 -9.89 -11.08 -30.12
C ILE A 5 -8.88 -10.41 -29.19
N ARG A 6 -9.28 -10.12 -27.95
CA ARG A 6 -8.38 -9.58 -26.92
C ARG A 6 -7.43 -10.67 -26.44
N CYS A 7 -6.14 -10.37 -26.28
CA CYS A 7 -5.20 -11.33 -25.72
C CYS A 7 -5.54 -11.64 -24.25
N GLY A 8 -5.24 -12.86 -23.77
CA GLY A 8 -5.55 -13.26 -22.38
C GLY A 8 -4.94 -12.31 -21.35
N ALA A 9 -3.71 -11.84 -21.58
CA ALA A 9 -3.06 -10.82 -20.74
C ALA A 9 -3.85 -9.51 -20.66
N HIS A 10 -4.48 -9.09 -21.77
CA HIS A 10 -5.33 -7.90 -21.79
C HIS A 10 -6.64 -8.12 -21.01
N ILE A 11 -7.25 -9.30 -21.11
CA ILE A 11 -8.45 -9.66 -20.32
C ILE A 11 -8.11 -9.66 -18.82
N ILE A 12 -6.99 -10.28 -18.43
CA ILE A 12 -6.52 -10.30 -17.03
C ILE A 12 -6.30 -8.87 -16.53
N ASN A 13 -5.64 -8.01 -17.32
CA ASN A 13 -5.40 -6.62 -16.95
C ASN A 13 -6.70 -5.82 -16.78
N LEU A 14 -7.78 -6.15 -17.51
CA LEU A 14 -9.09 -5.52 -17.31
C LEU A 14 -9.73 -5.98 -16.00
N ILE A 15 -9.71 -7.28 -15.71
CA ILE A 15 -10.27 -7.84 -14.46
C ILE A 15 -9.54 -7.25 -13.24
N VAL A 16 -8.20 -7.21 -13.29
CA VAL A 16 -7.39 -6.65 -12.20
C VAL A 16 -7.70 -5.17 -11.98
N LYS A 17 -7.85 -4.39 -13.06
CA LYS A 17 -8.22 -2.97 -12.95
C LYS A 17 -9.60 -2.77 -12.33
N ASP A 18 -10.56 -3.61 -12.72
CA ASP A 18 -11.91 -3.53 -12.19
C ASP A 18 -11.93 -3.80 -10.68
N GLY A 19 -11.31 -4.89 -10.23
CA GLY A 19 -11.18 -5.19 -8.80
C GLY A 19 -10.38 -4.15 -8.01
N MET A 20 -9.35 -3.54 -8.63
CA MET A 20 -8.62 -2.43 -8.01
C MET A 20 -9.48 -1.15 -7.88
N ASN A 21 -10.42 -0.90 -8.80
CA ASN A 21 -11.31 0.25 -8.71
C ASN A 21 -12.29 0.11 -7.53
N ASP A 22 -12.82 -1.09 -7.29
CA ASP A 22 -13.71 -1.37 -6.15
C ASP A 22 -13.02 -1.12 -4.80
N MET A 23 -11.69 -1.28 -4.76
CA MET A 23 -10.88 -1.13 -3.55
C MET A 23 -10.07 0.17 -3.54
N ASN A 24 -10.36 1.10 -4.45
CA ASN A 24 -9.54 2.29 -4.68
C ASN A 24 -9.43 3.18 -3.43
N ASP A 25 -10.46 3.23 -2.58
CA ASP A 25 -10.42 3.99 -1.33
C ASP A 25 -9.40 3.41 -0.34
N THR A 26 -9.39 2.08 -0.16
CA THR A 26 -8.40 1.39 0.68
C THR A 26 -6.99 1.59 0.14
N ILE A 27 -6.80 1.45 -1.18
CA ILE A 27 -5.50 1.68 -1.82
C ILE A 27 -5.05 3.14 -1.59
N SER A 28 -5.96 4.10 -1.77
CA SER A 28 -5.66 5.53 -1.61
C SER A 28 -5.27 5.88 -0.18
N LYS A 29 -5.96 5.31 0.80
CA LYS A 29 -5.63 5.53 2.20
C LYS A 29 -4.26 4.94 2.55
N ILE A 30 -3.96 3.69 2.17
CA ILE A 30 -2.63 3.10 2.40
C ILE A 30 -1.54 3.91 1.69
N ARG A 31 -1.80 4.37 0.46
CA ARG A 31 -0.91 5.24 -0.30
C ARG A 31 -0.62 6.54 0.45
N ASP A 32 -1.61 7.16 1.07
CA ASP A 32 -1.43 8.41 1.82
C ASP A 32 -0.60 8.21 3.09
N ASN A 33 -0.68 7.04 3.73
CA ASN A 33 0.21 6.68 4.83
C ASN A 33 1.67 6.55 4.37
N VAL A 34 1.90 5.92 3.20
CA VAL A 34 3.23 5.85 2.59
C VAL A 34 3.76 7.25 2.25
N LYS A 35 2.92 8.11 1.66
CA LYS A 35 3.27 9.52 1.38
C LYS A 35 3.57 10.30 2.65
N TYR A 36 2.82 10.10 3.73
CA TYR A 36 3.04 10.79 4.98
C TYR A 36 4.46 10.54 5.53
N VAL A 37 4.85 9.26 5.60
CA VAL A 37 6.16 8.83 6.09
C VAL A 37 7.27 9.31 5.17
N ARG A 38 7.13 9.07 3.86
CA ARG A 38 8.18 9.37 2.88
C ARG A 38 8.26 10.85 2.47
N GLY A 39 7.22 11.64 2.73
CA GLY A 39 7.12 13.04 2.34
C GLY A 39 8.02 13.98 3.13
N SER A 40 8.59 13.54 4.25
CA SER A 40 9.53 14.33 5.05
C SER A 40 10.73 13.48 5.49
N PRO A 41 11.98 13.96 5.32
CA PRO A 41 13.17 13.26 5.84
C PRO A 41 13.08 12.99 7.34
N LYS A 42 12.51 13.92 8.11
CA LYS A 42 12.31 13.77 9.57
C LYS A 42 11.36 12.61 9.89
N ARG A 43 10.22 12.53 9.19
CA ARG A 43 9.24 11.44 9.39
C ARG A 43 9.79 10.09 8.94
N LEU A 44 10.51 10.06 7.81
CA LEU A 44 11.16 8.85 7.32
C LEU A 44 12.23 8.36 8.29
N HIS A 45 13.01 9.26 8.88
CA HIS A 45 14.00 8.89 9.89
C HIS A 45 13.33 8.34 11.15
N ALA A 46 12.32 9.02 11.70
CA ALA A 46 11.56 8.53 12.85
C ALA A 46 10.91 7.15 12.59
N PHE A 47 10.37 6.93 11.39
CA PHE A 47 9.85 5.64 10.98
C PHE A 47 10.93 4.55 11.00
N LYS A 48 12.12 4.82 10.47
CA LYS A 48 13.24 3.85 10.48
C LYS A 48 13.70 3.53 11.90
N GLU A 49 13.76 4.51 12.80
CA GLU A 49 14.06 4.25 14.21
C GLU A 49 13.01 3.34 14.86
N CYS A 50 11.73 3.50 14.51
CA CYS A 50 10.66 2.61 14.96
C CYS A 50 10.80 1.19 14.38
N VAL A 51 11.13 1.06 13.08
CA VAL A 51 11.40 -0.24 12.42
C VAL A 51 12.50 -0.98 13.18
N LYS A 52 13.59 -0.28 13.49
CA LYS A 52 14.73 -0.82 14.24
C LYS A 52 14.36 -1.21 15.67
N ALA A 53 13.60 -0.36 16.37
CA ALA A 53 13.15 -0.64 17.74
C ALA A 53 12.22 -1.86 17.83
N MET A 54 11.44 -2.14 16.79
CA MET A 54 10.58 -3.33 16.69
C MET A 54 11.31 -4.57 16.15
N GLY A 55 12.60 -4.48 15.84
CA GLY A 55 13.40 -5.61 15.33
C GLY A 55 13.02 -6.05 13.92
N LEU A 56 12.36 -5.18 13.13
CA LEU A 56 11.99 -5.45 11.74
C LEU A 56 13.16 -5.15 10.79
N ASP A 57 13.15 -5.80 9.62
CA ASP A 57 14.23 -5.66 8.63
C ASP A 57 14.25 -4.23 8.02
N GLU A 58 15.25 -3.44 8.43
CA GLU A 58 15.48 -2.07 7.95
C GLU A 58 15.79 -1.99 6.44
N LYS A 59 16.19 -3.11 5.80
CA LYS A 59 16.40 -3.16 4.35
C LYS A 59 15.10 -3.16 3.58
N LYS A 60 14.01 -3.62 4.20
CA LYS A 60 12.66 -3.47 3.66
C LYS A 60 12.17 -2.07 4.00
N GLY A 61 11.52 -1.44 3.03
CA GLY A 61 11.06 -0.07 3.18
C GLY A 61 9.76 0.16 2.44
N LEU A 62 9.09 1.25 2.77
CA LEU A 62 7.87 1.66 2.08
C LEU A 62 8.20 2.10 0.65
N ASN A 63 7.42 1.63 -0.31
CA ASN A 63 7.56 1.98 -1.72
C ASN A 63 6.34 2.76 -2.19
N TYR A 64 6.55 3.81 -3.00
CA TYR A 64 5.44 4.44 -3.71
C TYR A 64 4.90 3.48 -4.77
N ASP A 65 3.60 3.54 -5.00
CA ASP A 65 3.00 2.91 -6.17
C ASP A 65 2.95 3.87 -7.38
N VAL A 66 2.74 3.27 -8.54
CA VAL A 66 2.31 3.92 -9.76
C VAL A 66 0.87 3.45 -10.00
N PRO A 67 -0.16 4.29 -9.78
CA PRO A 67 -1.57 3.87 -9.76
C PRO A 67 -2.05 3.13 -11.02
N THR A 68 -1.39 3.35 -12.16
CA THR A 68 -1.69 2.67 -13.43
C THR A 68 -1.04 1.29 -13.58
N ARG A 69 -0.22 0.84 -12.61
CA ARG A 69 0.55 -0.41 -12.64
C ARG A 69 0.32 -1.21 -11.35
N TRP A 70 -0.54 -2.23 -11.45
CA TRP A 70 -0.89 -3.09 -10.32
C TRP A 70 0.33 -3.71 -9.61
N ASN A 71 1.39 -4.07 -10.34
CA ASN A 71 2.64 -4.58 -9.77
C ASN A 71 3.23 -3.64 -8.70
N SER A 72 3.22 -2.34 -8.97
CA SER A 72 3.73 -1.34 -8.03
C SER A 72 2.80 -1.12 -6.84
N THR A 73 1.48 -1.21 -7.06
CA THR A 73 0.48 -1.18 -5.99
C THR A 73 0.61 -2.40 -5.09
N PHE A 74 0.83 -3.60 -5.65
CA PHE A 74 1.13 -4.81 -4.89
C PHE A 74 2.35 -4.63 -3.99
N ILE A 75 3.46 -4.11 -4.52
CA ILE A 75 4.68 -3.85 -3.73
C ILE A 75 4.39 -2.86 -2.59
N MET A 76 3.69 -1.75 -2.87
CA MET A 76 3.30 -0.77 -1.86
C MET A 76 2.44 -1.40 -0.75
N LEU A 77 1.40 -2.18 -1.12
CA LEU A 77 0.51 -2.84 -0.17
C LEU A 77 1.28 -3.85 0.69
N ARG A 78 2.06 -4.72 0.06
CA ARG A 78 2.89 -5.72 0.75
C ARG A 78 3.80 -5.08 1.79
N ASP A 79 4.50 -4.01 1.41
CA ASP A 79 5.43 -3.34 2.31
C ASP A 79 4.70 -2.55 3.40
N ALA A 80 3.57 -1.89 3.07
CA ALA A 80 2.76 -1.20 4.08
C ALA A 80 2.16 -2.17 5.12
N LEU A 81 1.70 -3.35 4.69
CA LEU A 81 1.18 -4.40 5.56
C LEU A 81 2.26 -4.94 6.51
N LEU A 82 3.50 -5.09 6.04
CA LEU A 82 4.63 -5.48 6.88
C LEU A 82 4.87 -4.50 8.04
N PHE A 83 4.59 -3.21 7.82
CA PHE A 83 4.83 -2.15 8.80
C PHE A 83 3.55 -1.63 9.47
N LYS A 84 2.45 -2.40 9.43
CA LYS A 84 1.15 -2.03 10.00
C LYS A 84 1.26 -1.54 11.46
N ASP A 85 2.00 -2.26 12.29
CA ASP A 85 2.14 -1.93 13.72
C ASP A 85 2.94 -0.64 13.94
N ILE A 86 3.86 -0.32 13.03
CA ILE A 86 4.60 0.95 13.05
C ILE A 86 3.66 2.12 12.74
N PHE A 87 2.75 1.95 11.78
CA PHE A 87 1.74 2.98 11.48
C PHE A 87 0.81 3.22 12.66
N GLN A 88 0.44 2.17 13.41
CA GLN A 88 -0.33 2.30 14.64
C GLN A 88 0.45 3.06 15.73
N HIS A 89 1.72 2.71 15.92
CA HIS A 89 2.60 3.43 16.85
C HIS A 89 2.76 4.91 16.43
N LEU A 90 2.94 5.19 15.14
CA LEU A 90 3.05 6.55 14.60
C LEU A 90 1.81 7.38 14.93
N ALA A 91 0.60 6.81 14.84
CA ALA A 91 -0.64 7.49 15.22
C ALA A 91 -0.71 7.85 16.70
N SER A 92 -0.08 7.06 17.57
CA SER A 92 -0.04 7.33 19.00
C SER A 92 0.97 8.43 19.38
N CYS A 93 2.02 8.60 18.58
CA CYS A 93 3.13 9.51 18.90
C CYS A 93 3.12 10.82 18.10
N ASP A 94 2.49 10.86 16.93
CA ASP A 94 2.45 12.03 16.06
C ASP A 94 1.00 12.54 15.89
N PRO A 95 0.61 13.61 16.61
CA PRO A 95 -0.72 14.20 16.49
C PRO A 95 -1.06 14.71 15.08
N SER A 96 -0.07 14.92 14.21
CA SER A 96 -0.28 15.37 12.84
C SER A 96 -0.63 14.22 11.88
N TYR A 97 -0.54 12.97 12.34
CA TYR A 97 -0.88 11.79 11.56
C TYR A 97 -2.35 11.40 11.77
N THR A 98 -3.17 11.65 10.76
CA THR A 98 -4.64 11.48 10.84
C THR A 98 -5.18 10.39 9.90
N SER A 99 -4.31 9.75 9.12
CA SER A 99 -4.71 8.88 8.00
C SER A 99 -4.63 7.38 8.30
N LEU A 100 -4.57 6.99 9.59
CA LEU A 100 -4.46 5.59 9.99
C LEU A 100 -5.63 4.75 9.41
N PRO A 101 -5.35 3.66 8.67
CA PRO A 101 -6.41 2.76 8.22
C PRO A 101 -7.03 2.00 9.41
N SER A 102 -8.33 1.76 9.34
CA SER A 102 -9.08 0.92 10.27
C SER A 102 -8.67 -0.55 10.12
N GLN A 103 -9.08 -1.39 11.08
CA GLN A 103 -8.81 -2.82 11.00
C GLN A 103 -9.45 -3.47 9.75
N ASP A 104 -10.65 -3.02 9.36
CA ASP A 104 -11.33 -3.51 8.16
C ASP A 104 -10.58 -3.07 6.89
N GLU A 105 -10.12 -1.83 6.82
CA GLU A 105 -9.33 -1.33 5.69
C GLU A 105 -7.98 -2.07 5.57
N TRP A 106 -7.34 -2.42 6.69
CA TRP A 106 -6.15 -3.28 6.66
C TRP A 106 -6.46 -4.68 6.17
N SER A 107 -7.62 -5.23 6.52
CA SER A 107 -8.05 -6.56 6.09
C SER A 107 -8.32 -6.56 4.59
N HIS A 108 -9.08 -5.57 4.08
CA HIS A 108 -9.26 -5.36 2.65
C HIS A 108 -7.92 -5.17 1.92
N GLY A 109 -7.00 -4.38 2.48
CA GLY A 109 -5.67 -4.20 1.90
C GLY A 109 -4.88 -5.51 1.78
N SER A 110 -5.03 -6.40 2.76
CA SER A 110 -4.44 -7.75 2.76
C SER A 110 -5.07 -8.65 1.69
N ASP A 111 -6.40 -8.67 1.60
CA ASP A 111 -7.12 -9.46 0.60
C ASP A 111 -6.74 -9.04 -0.83
N LEU A 112 -6.65 -7.72 -1.08
CA LEU A 112 -6.18 -7.19 -2.35
C LEU A 112 -4.73 -7.56 -2.61
N CYS A 113 -3.86 -7.46 -1.61
CA CYS A 113 -2.46 -7.84 -1.75
C CYS A 113 -2.32 -9.33 -2.13
N GLN A 114 -3.20 -10.19 -1.62
CA GLN A 114 -3.24 -11.61 -1.98
C GLN A 114 -3.79 -11.83 -3.39
N PHE A 115 -4.82 -11.08 -3.80
CA PHE A 115 -5.38 -11.12 -5.15
C PHE A 115 -4.37 -10.68 -6.22
N LEU A 116 -3.52 -9.70 -5.90
CA LEU A 116 -2.50 -9.17 -6.81
C LEU A 116 -1.19 -9.99 -6.83
N LYS A 117 -1.06 -11.04 -6.02
CA LYS A 117 0.16 -11.87 -5.94
C LYS A 117 0.25 -12.86 -7.09
#